data_AF-T1CKL9-F1
#
_entry.id   AF-T1CKL9-F1
#
_cell.length_a   1.000
_cell.length_b   1.000
_cell.length_c   1.000
_cell.angle_alpha   90.00
_cell.angle_beta   90.00
_cell.angle_gamma   90.00
#
_symmetry.space_group_name_H-M   'P 1'
#
loop_
_entity.id
_entity.type
_entity.pdbx_description
1 polymer ?
#
loop_
_entity_poly.entity_id
_entity_poly.type
_entity_poly.pdbx_seq_one_letter_code
_entity_poly.pdbx_strand_id
1 'polypeptide(L)'
;SQPLSVSPSVELVGAAWTHKRPSRSVLSDAIGPLEATGKIRIVVGHGPVDAVLGSLNDEPSTIRLAEVEAAIAGGAIHYVALGDRHSTTRVGESGRVWYAGTPEPTRFDEVDPGNVLIVEVDGHGHCEVEKVRIAQWQFINHEATLTEADDVAALKHFFTQLEDKPRTGVRLVLSGTLTVRDHAALEDLLESERQSLAALEVMRDRSDLVVRPDDFDFESFGLGGFARSALLELQHL
;
A
#
# COMPACT_ATOMS: atom_id res chain seq x y z
N SER A 1 8.74 1.38 -30.83
CA SER A 1 8.53 2.79 -31.23
C SER A 1 9.89 3.38 -31.60
N GLN A 2 9.94 4.48 -32.35
CA GLN A 2 11.23 5.16 -32.60
C GLN A 2 11.51 6.20 -31.51
N PRO A 3 12.78 6.45 -31.15
CA PRO A 3 13.15 7.53 -30.24
C PRO A 3 12.69 8.90 -30.76
N LEU A 4 12.09 9.68 -29.88
CA LEU A 4 11.65 11.06 -30.12
C LEU A 4 12.63 12.03 -29.44
N SER A 5 13.34 12.86 -30.21
CA SER A 5 14.18 13.91 -29.63
C SER A 5 13.30 15.01 -29.03
N VAL A 6 13.44 15.26 -27.72
CA VAL A 6 12.73 16.35 -27.02
C VAL A 6 13.65 17.55 -26.79
N SER A 7 14.96 17.33 -26.81
CA SER A 7 15.99 18.36 -26.84
C SER A 7 17.21 17.84 -27.63
N PRO A 8 18.26 18.66 -27.85
CA PRO A 8 19.49 18.19 -28.49
C PRO A 8 20.17 17.01 -27.77
N SER A 9 20.02 16.94 -26.44
CA SER A 9 20.70 15.98 -25.59
C SER A 9 19.79 14.90 -25.00
N VAL A 10 18.47 14.92 -25.28
CA VAL A 10 17.50 14.03 -24.65
C VAL A 10 16.53 13.41 -25.68
N GLU A 11 16.32 12.10 -25.53
CA GLU A 11 15.37 11.30 -26.30
C GLU A 11 14.34 10.60 -25.40
N LEU A 12 13.09 10.53 -25.85
CA LEU A 12 12.03 9.73 -25.25
C LEU A 12 11.73 8.50 -26.11
N VAL A 13 11.57 7.34 -25.48
CA VAL A 13 11.08 6.12 -26.13
C VAL A 13 9.79 5.68 -25.44
N GLY A 14 8.66 5.83 -26.12
CA GLY A 14 7.36 5.43 -25.58
C GLY A 14 7.02 3.97 -25.92
N ALA A 15 6.72 3.14 -24.93
CA ALA A 15 6.30 1.75 -25.06
C ALA A 15 4.84 1.57 -24.62
N ALA A 16 3.93 2.30 -25.27
CA ALA A 16 2.51 2.31 -24.93
C ALA A 16 1.80 1.03 -25.40
N TRP A 17 0.96 0.45 -24.54
CA TRP A 17 0.04 -0.62 -24.93
C TRP A 17 -1.01 -0.08 -25.91
N THR A 18 -1.21 -0.76 -27.03
CA THR A 18 -2.23 -0.39 -28.04
C THR A 18 -3.55 -1.13 -27.84
N HIS A 19 -3.59 -2.09 -26.91
CA HIS A 19 -4.75 -2.90 -26.56
C HIS A 19 -4.60 -3.44 -25.13
N LYS A 20 -5.71 -3.85 -24.52
CA LYS A 20 -5.78 -4.23 -23.08
C LYS A 20 -4.87 -5.40 -22.68
N ARG A 21 -4.56 -6.30 -23.60
CA ARG A 21 -3.77 -7.52 -23.34
C ARG A 21 -2.75 -7.75 -24.46
N PRO A 22 -1.56 -7.12 -24.39
CA PRO A 22 -0.49 -7.38 -25.34
C PRO A 22 -0.07 -8.85 -25.33
N SER A 23 0.19 -9.40 -26.50
CA SER A 23 0.72 -10.76 -26.65
C SER A 23 2.23 -10.86 -26.48
N ARG A 24 2.90 -9.73 -26.15
CA ARG A 24 4.35 -9.60 -25.93
C ARG A 24 4.66 -8.33 -25.13
N SER A 25 5.84 -8.25 -24.55
CA SER A 25 6.35 -7.05 -23.87
C SER A 25 6.62 -5.92 -24.87
N VAL A 26 5.74 -4.93 -24.91
CA VAL A 26 5.87 -3.75 -25.77
C VAL A 26 7.13 -2.94 -25.41
N LEU A 27 7.53 -2.96 -24.13
CA LEU A 27 8.76 -2.30 -23.69
C LEU A 27 9.99 -3.04 -24.19
N SER A 28 10.04 -4.36 -24.07
CA SER A 28 11.14 -5.19 -24.60
C SER A 28 11.33 -4.98 -26.10
N ASP A 29 10.23 -4.95 -26.86
CA ASP A 29 10.25 -4.65 -28.30
C ASP A 29 10.80 -3.24 -28.60
N ALA A 30 10.51 -2.27 -27.74
CA ALA A 30 10.95 -0.88 -27.92
C ALA A 30 12.42 -0.70 -27.58
N ILE A 31 12.96 -1.44 -26.60
CA ILE A 31 14.38 -1.36 -26.20
C ILE A 31 15.30 -2.22 -27.05
N GLY A 32 14.82 -3.36 -27.57
CA GLY A 32 15.63 -4.34 -28.30
C GLY A 32 16.47 -3.78 -29.46
N PRO A 33 15.96 -2.87 -30.31
CA PRO A 33 16.74 -2.30 -31.41
C PRO A 33 17.56 -1.06 -31.02
N LEU A 34 17.56 -0.65 -29.74
CA LEU A 34 18.26 0.57 -29.31
C LEU A 34 19.76 0.30 -29.12
N GLU A 35 20.57 1.15 -29.75
CA GLU A 35 22.02 1.18 -29.55
C GLU A 35 22.42 2.31 -28.60
N ALA A 36 23.63 2.21 -28.04
CA ALA A 36 24.22 3.26 -27.22
C ALA A 36 24.27 4.60 -27.98
N THR A 37 24.08 5.69 -27.25
CA THR A 37 24.05 7.05 -27.81
C THR A 37 24.74 8.03 -26.87
N GLY A 38 25.18 9.18 -27.37
CA GLY A 38 25.68 10.27 -26.54
C GLY A 38 24.57 11.11 -25.88
N LYS A 39 23.31 10.77 -26.10
CA LYS A 39 22.14 11.45 -25.52
C LYS A 39 21.58 10.69 -24.33
N ILE A 40 20.94 11.40 -23.41
CA ILE A 40 20.14 10.80 -22.35
C ILE A 40 18.87 10.24 -22.98
N ARG A 41 18.58 8.96 -22.74
CA ARG A 41 17.40 8.29 -23.30
C ARG A 41 16.50 7.78 -22.18
N ILE A 42 15.28 8.30 -22.12
CA ILE A 42 14.28 7.95 -21.13
C ILE A 42 13.22 7.08 -21.80
N VAL A 43 12.99 5.88 -21.27
CA VAL A 43 11.92 4.99 -21.70
C VAL A 43 10.70 5.23 -20.84
N VAL A 44 9.53 5.35 -21.47
CA VAL A 44 8.24 5.45 -20.79
C VAL A 44 7.42 4.23 -21.18
N GLY A 45 7.11 3.38 -20.21
CA GLY A 45 6.44 2.11 -20.45
C GLY A 45 5.25 1.87 -19.54
N HIS A 46 4.48 0.84 -19.89
CA HIS A 46 3.38 0.35 -19.08
C HIS A 46 3.42 -1.17 -19.00
N GLY A 47 3.00 -1.70 -17.86
CA GLY A 47 2.86 -3.13 -17.63
C GLY A 47 3.71 -3.61 -16.47
N PRO A 48 3.54 -4.88 -16.11
CA PRO A 48 4.21 -5.44 -14.94
C PRO A 48 5.65 -5.88 -15.25
N VAL A 49 6.53 -5.83 -14.25
CA VAL A 49 7.89 -6.35 -14.32
C VAL A 49 7.98 -7.68 -13.56
N ASP A 50 8.65 -8.66 -14.15
CA ASP A 50 8.82 -10.02 -13.60
C ASP A 50 9.33 -10.05 -12.15
N ALA A 51 10.30 -9.21 -11.80
CA ALA A 51 10.84 -9.11 -10.45
C ALA A 51 9.84 -8.68 -9.37
N VAL A 52 8.70 -8.09 -9.77
CA VAL A 52 7.67 -7.56 -8.85
C VAL A 52 6.41 -8.44 -8.84
N LEU A 53 6.25 -9.32 -9.84
CA LEU A 53 5.05 -10.15 -10.03
C LEU A 53 4.97 -11.39 -9.12
N GLY A 54 6.05 -11.74 -8.41
CA GLY A 54 6.13 -13.02 -7.70
C GLY A 54 6.09 -14.22 -8.66
N SER A 55 6.12 -15.45 -8.13
CA SER A 55 6.28 -16.70 -8.89
C SER A 55 5.05 -17.15 -9.71
N LEU A 56 4.10 -16.25 -10.02
CA LEU A 56 2.75 -16.64 -10.49
C LEU A 56 2.31 -16.09 -11.85
N ASN A 57 3.06 -15.18 -12.49
CA ASN A 57 2.61 -14.54 -13.73
C ASN A 57 3.66 -14.56 -14.83
N ASP A 58 3.65 -15.60 -15.66
CA ASP A 58 4.31 -15.58 -16.97
C ASP A 58 3.32 -15.05 -18.03
N GLU A 59 2.87 -13.81 -17.84
CA GLU A 59 2.07 -13.14 -18.87
C GLU A 59 2.98 -12.68 -20.02
N PRO A 60 2.57 -12.85 -21.29
CA PRO A 60 3.40 -12.45 -22.43
C PRO A 60 3.77 -10.96 -22.45
N SER A 61 2.95 -10.10 -21.85
CA SER A 61 3.16 -8.66 -21.73
C SER A 61 4.20 -8.26 -20.67
N THR A 62 4.68 -9.21 -19.86
CA THR A 62 5.58 -8.95 -18.74
C THR A 62 6.93 -8.43 -19.20
N ILE A 63 7.36 -7.33 -18.61
CA ILE A 63 8.66 -6.72 -18.83
C ILE A 63 9.73 -7.58 -18.15
N ARG A 64 10.73 -8.00 -18.92
CA ARG A 64 11.88 -8.76 -18.41
C ARG A 64 12.92 -7.80 -17.83
N LEU A 65 13.07 -7.76 -16.51
CA LEU A 65 13.98 -6.82 -15.86
C LEU A 65 15.43 -6.97 -16.34
N ALA A 66 15.87 -8.21 -16.56
CA ALA A 66 17.23 -8.49 -17.04
C ALA A 66 17.55 -7.82 -18.38
N GLU A 67 16.58 -7.76 -19.31
CA GLU A 67 16.76 -7.08 -20.60
C GLU A 67 16.87 -5.56 -20.43
N VAL A 68 16.06 -5.01 -19.53
CA VAL A 68 16.08 -3.58 -19.19
C VAL A 68 17.41 -3.19 -18.54
N GLU A 69 17.87 -3.96 -17.56
CA GLU A 69 19.14 -3.71 -16.87
C GLU A 69 20.34 -3.87 -17.82
N ALA A 70 20.29 -4.83 -18.75
CA ALA A 70 21.32 -4.97 -19.79
C ALA A 70 21.37 -3.74 -20.73
N ALA A 71 20.21 -3.22 -21.13
CA ALA A 71 20.14 -2.01 -21.95
C ALA A 71 20.62 -0.75 -21.20
N ILE A 72 20.39 -0.68 -19.88
CA ILE A 72 20.93 0.36 -19.00
C ILE A 72 22.46 0.24 -18.92
N ALA A 73 22.98 -0.95 -18.60
CA ALA A 73 24.41 -1.20 -18.48
C ALA A 73 25.16 -0.96 -19.79
N GLY A 74 24.52 -1.24 -20.93
CA GLY A 74 25.06 -0.96 -22.26
C GLY A 74 24.97 0.50 -22.71
N GLY A 75 24.38 1.40 -21.92
CA GLY A 75 24.21 2.82 -22.28
C GLY A 75 23.19 3.08 -23.40
N ALA A 76 22.37 2.08 -23.73
CA ALA A 76 21.29 2.23 -24.70
C ALA A 76 20.12 3.05 -24.11
N ILE A 77 19.88 2.94 -22.81
CA ILE A 77 18.85 3.69 -22.08
C ILE A 77 19.40 4.17 -20.73
N HIS A 78 18.82 5.24 -20.21
CA HIS A 78 19.34 5.93 -19.01
C HIS A 78 18.33 5.98 -17.87
N TYR A 79 17.03 5.94 -18.16
CA TYR A 79 15.98 5.86 -17.14
C TYR A 79 14.73 5.20 -17.73
N VAL A 80 13.96 4.50 -16.88
CA VAL A 80 12.71 3.84 -17.25
C VAL A 80 11.61 4.25 -16.29
N ALA A 81 10.67 5.04 -16.80
CA ALA A 81 9.43 5.41 -16.10
C ALA A 81 8.32 4.42 -16.47
N LEU A 82 7.84 3.67 -15.49
CA LEU A 82 6.79 2.69 -15.65
C LEU A 82 5.47 3.15 -15.02
N GLY A 83 4.36 2.82 -15.68
CA GLY A 83 3.02 2.79 -15.09
C GLY A 83 2.46 1.37 -15.07
N ASP A 84 1.36 1.16 -14.32
CA ASP A 84 0.59 -0.10 -14.09
C ASP A 84 0.45 -0.38 -12.59
N ARG A 85 1.54 -0.19 -11.85
CA ARG A 85 1.58 -0.37 -10.40
C ARG A 85 1.14 0.89 -9.65
N HIS A 86 0.28 0.71 -8.64
CA HIS A 86 -0.22 1.80 -7.80
C HIS A 86 0.75 2.19 -6.67
N SER A 87 1.64 1.29 -6.28
CA SER A 87 2.69 1.54 -5.29
C SER A 87 3.93 2.17 -5.91
N THR A 88 4.49 3.18 -5.25
CA THR A 88 5.80 3.73 -5.63
C THR A 88 6.86 2.66 -5.41
N THR A 89 7.52 2.23 -6.48
CA THR A 89 8.36 1.05 -6.45
C THR A 89 9.63 1.27 -7.27
N ARG A 90 10.78 1.20 -6.62
CA ARG A 90 12.07 1.01 -7.30
C ARG A 90 12.19 -0.45 -7.72
N VAL A 91 12.60 -0.68 -8.96
CA VAL A 91 12.76 -2.02 -9.52
C VAL A 91 14.22 -2.21 -9.95
N GLY A 92 14.77 -3.39 -9.65
CA GLY A 92 16.15 -3.71 -9.98
C GLY A 92 17.20 -2.96 -9.16
N GLU A 93 18.45 -3.14 -9.56
CA GLU A 93 19.61 -2.72 -8.79
C GLU A 93 20.19 -1.40 -9.31
N SER A 94 20.01 -1.08 -10.59
CA SER A 94 20.56 0.15 -11.19
C SER A 94 20.01 1.45 -10.61
N GLY A 95 18.85 1.39 -9.94
CA GLY A 95 18.16 2.59 -9.44
C GLY A 95 17.50 3.42 -10.53
N ARG A 96 17.39 2.89 -11.75
CA ARG A 96 16.91 3.62 -12.94
C ARG A 96 15.55 3.14 -13.45
N VAL A 97 14.93 2.15 -12.82
CA VAL A 97 13.62 1.59 -13.21
C VAL A 97 12.62 1.82 -12.09
N TRP A 98 11.55 2.56 -12.36
CA TRP A 98 10.62 2.99 -11.33
C TRP A 98 9.16 2.97 -11.78
N TYR A 99 8.29 2.54 -10.87
CA TYR A 99 6.89 2.92 -10.85
C TYR A 99 6.71 4.11 -9.91
N ALA A 100 6.11 5.20 -10.39
CA ALA A 100 5.78 6.35 -9.53
C ALA A 100 4.58 6.08 -8.61
N GLY A 101 3.80 5.04 -8.89
CA GLY A 101 2.54 4.76 -8.19
C GLY A 101 1.38 5.60 -8.71
N THR A 102 0.24 5.52 -8.03
CA THR A 102 -0.90 6.41 -8.26
C THR A 102 -0.68 7.76 -7.55
N PRO A 103 -1.20 8.87 -8.10
CA PRO A 103 -1.09 10.19 -7.48
C PRO A 103 -1.94 10.35 -6.21
N GLU A 104 -2.96 9.51 -6.03
CA GLU A 104 -3.77 9.37 -4.82
C GLU A 104 -3.90 7.88 -4.47
N PRO A 105 -4.00 7.50 -3.19
CA PRO A 105 -4.31 6.13 -2.82
C PRO A 105 -5.69 5.74 -3.37
N THR A 106 -5.77 4.53 -3.91
CA THR A 106 -7.04 3.97 -4.40
C THR A 106 -7.46 2.73 -3.62
N ARG A 107 -6.54 2.11 -2.87
CA ARG A 107 -6.75 0.92 -2.05
C ARG A 107 -5.90 0.95 -0.78
N PHE A 108 -6.34 0.22 0.23
CA PHE A 108 -5.67 0.16 1.54
C PHE A 108 -4.39 -0.68 1.53
N ASP A 109 -4.21 -1.58 0.56
CA ASP A 109 -3.05 -2.48 0.45
C ASP A 109 -1.91 -1.90 -0.41
N GLU A 110 -2.08 -0.68 -0.91
CA GLU A 110 -1.04 0.03 -1.65
C GLU A 110 0.10 0.46 -0.70
N VAL A 111 1.33 0.09 -1.05
CA VAL A 111 2.54 0.53 -0.37
C VAL A 111 3.01 1.86 -0.96
N ASP A 112 3.17 2.89 -0.12
CA ASP A 112 3.66 4.22 -0.50
C ASP A 112 3.02 4.79 -1.79
N PRO A 113 1.67 4.86 -1.90
CA PRO A 113 1.01 5.55 -3.00
C PRO A 113 1.07 7.06 -2.79
N GLY A 114 0.74 7.81 -3.84
CA GLY A 114 0.54 9.24 -3.73
C GLY A 114 1.76 10.10 -4.02
N ASN A 115 2.68 9.59 -4.85
CA ASN A 115 3.95 10.24 -5.13
C ASN A 115 4.08 10.65 -6.60
N VAL A 116 4.94 11.64 -6.82
CA VAL A 116 5.62 11.86 -8.09
C VAL A 116 7.11 11.67 -7.87
N LEU A 117 7.83 11.37 -8.95
CA LEU A 117 9.28 11.19 -8.93
C LEU A 117 9.94 12.36 -9.64
N ILE A 118 10.82 13.07 -8.93
CA ILE A 118 11.76 14.02 -9.54
C ILE A 118 13.03 13.25 -9.82
N VAL A 119 13.47 13.26 -11.08
CA VAL A 119 14.57 12.40 -11.54
C VAL A 119 15.66 13.27 -12.12
N GLU A 120 16.84 13.21 -11.53
CA GLU A 120 18.06 13.82 -12.06
C GLU A 120 18.93 12.72 -12.66
N VAL A 121 19.09 12.73 -13.98
CA VAL A 121 19.80 11.67 -14.72
C VAL A 121 20.75 12.28 -15.74
N ASP A 122 21.95 11.69 -15.87
CA ASP A 122 22.92 12.06 -16.90
C ASP A 122 23.37 10.85 -17.75
N GLY A 123 24.25 11.12 -18.72
CA GLY A 123 24.88 10.12 -19.59
C GLY A 123 26.14 9.47 -19.01
N HIS A 124 26.53 9.78 -17.77
CA HIS A 124 27.79 9.37 -17.14
C HIS A 124 27.59 8.46 -15.93
N GLY A 125 26.36 8.02 -15.68
CA GLY A 125 26.05 7.06 -14.62
C GLY A 125 25.40 7.68 -13.38
N HIS A 126 25.17 9.00 -13.35
CA HIS A 126 24.34 9.62 -12.31
C HIS A 126 22.85 9.35 -12.56
N CYS A 127 22.13 8.96 -11.51
CA CYS A 127 20.68 8.89 -11.47
C CYS A 127 20.22 9.02 -10.02
N GLU A 128 19.67 10.17 -9.67
CA GLU A 128 19.03 10.43 -8.39
C GLU A 128 17.53 10.53 -8.57
N VAL A 129 16.77 9.90 -7.67
CA VAL A 129 15.31 9.89 -7.70
C VAL A 129 14.81 10.36 -6.35
N GLU A 130 14.22 11.55 -6.34
CA GLU A 130 13.51 12.09 -5.18
C GLU A 130 12.03 11.73 -5.29
N LYS A 131 11.48 11.16 -4.21
CA LYS A 131 10.04 10.92 -4.08
C LYS A 131 9.39 12.14 -3.44
N VAL A 132 8.46 12.75 -4.14
CA VAL A 132 7.67 13.88 -3.63
C VAL A 132 6.24 13.43 -3.43
N ARG A 133 5.78 13.42 -2.18
CA ARG A 133 4.39 13.11 -1.83
C ARG A 133 3.48 14.25 -2.28
N ILE A 134 2.46 13.90 -3.07
CA ILE A 134 1.43 14.82 -3.57
C ILE A 134 0.02 14.42 -3.16
N ALA A 135 -0.19 13.20 -2.66
CA ALA A 135 -1.51 12.74 -2.24
C ALA A 135 -2.07 13.59 -1.11
N GLN A 136 -3.36 13.91 -1.25
CA GLN A 136 -4.14 14.58 -0.22
C GLN A 136 -4.88 13.58 0.68
N TRP A 137 -5.12 12.36 0.18
CA TRP A 137 -5.80 11.31 0.92
C TRP A 137 -4.80 10.34 1.56
N GLN A 138 -5.21 9.75 2.67
CA GLN A 138 -4.45 8.72 3.37
C GLN A 138 -5.33 7.54 3.73
N PHE A 139 -4.95 6.34 3.29
CA PHE A 139 -5.61 5.08 3.67
C PHE A 139 -4.69 4.29 4.59
N ILE A 140 -5.19 3.91 5.76
CA ILE A 140 -4.41 3.25 6.82
C ILE A 140 -5.07 1.93 7.18
N ASN A 141 -4.30 0.85 7.12
CA ASN A 141 -4.65 -0.39 7.83
C ASN A 141 -4.00 -0.37 9.21
N HIS A 142 -4.80 -0.62 10.24
CA HIS A 142 -4.30 -0.73 11.61
C HIS A 142 -4.87 -1.99 12.27
N GLU A 143 -4.00 -2.78 12.87
CA GLU A 143 -4.39 -4.00 13.59
C GLU A 143 -4.15 -3.77 15.08
N ALA A 144 -5.14 -4.10 15.91
CA ALA A 144 -5.07 -3.91 17.35
C ALA A 144 -5.57 -5.17 18.07
N THR A 145 -4.80 -5.64 19.04
CA THR A 145 -5.22 -6.68 20.00
C THR A 145 -5.70 -5.99 21.27
N LEU A 146 -6.92 -6.26 21.68
CA LEU A 146 -7.62 -5.60 22.79
C LEU A 146 -7.98 -6.64 23.85
N THR A 147 -7.34 -6.54 25.01
CA THR A 147 -7.50 -7.45 26.15
C THR A 147 -7.85 -6.74 27.44
N GLU A 148 -7.50 -5.48 27.56
CA GLU A 148 -7.77 -4.64 28.73
C GLU A 148 -8.08 -3.19 28.33
N ALA A 149 -8.51 -2.39 29.31
CA ALA A 149 -8.85 -0.98 29.11
C ALA A 149 -7.70 -0.14 28.53
N ASP A 150 -6.46 -0.47 28.89
CA ASP A 150 -5.26 0.23 28.40
C ASP A 150 -5.05 0.02 26.89
N ASP A 151 -5.47 -1.13 26.34
CA ASP A 151 -5.40 -1.38 24.89
C ASP A 151 -6.39 -0.49 24.12
N VAL A 152 -7.58 -0.25 24.68
CA VAL A 152 -8.56 0.70 24.12
C VAL A 152 -8.01 2.12 24.19
N ALA A 153 -7.32 2.47 25.27
CA ALA A 153 -6.63 3.76 25.40
C ALA A 153 -5.49 3.91 24.38
N ALA A 154 -4.75 2.83 24.08
CA ALA A 154 -3.72 2.82 23.05
C ALA A 154 -4.31 3.03 21.65
N LEU A 155 -5.43 2.36 21.33
CA LEU A 155 -6.15 2.58 20.07
C LEU A 155 -6.66 4.03 19.95
N LYS A 156 -7.16 4.61 21.04
CA LYS A 156 -7.51 6.04 21.08
C LYS A 156 -6.31 6.92 20.81
N HIS A 157 -5.16 6.62 21.41
CA HIS A 157 -3.94 7.37 21.16
C HIS A 157 -3.52 7.30 19.70
N PHE A 158 -3.60 6.12 19.06
CA PHE A 158 -3.38 5.98 17.62
C PHE A 158 -4.23 6.96 16.81
N PHE A 159 -5.54 7.03 17.07
CA PHE A 159 -6.41 7.98 16.39
C PHE A 159 -6.04 9.45 16.65
N THR A 160 -5.55 9.80 17.84
CA THR A 160 -5.14 11.18 18.16
C THR A 160 -3.90 11.63 17.40
N GLN A 161 -3.06 10.70 16.94
CA GLN A 161 -1.86 10.99 16.17
C GLN A 161 -2.14 11.12 14.66
N LEU A 162 -3.36 10.83 14.21
CA LEU A 162 -3.72 10.99 12.80
C LEU A 162 -3.85 12.46 12.43
N GLU A 163 -3.10 12.87 11.42
CA GLU A 163 -3.23 14.17 10.77
C GLU A 163 -4.37 14.15 9.74
N ASP A 164 -4.95 15.33 9.46
CA ASP A 164 -6.01 15.54 8.47
C ASP A 164 -7.08 14.41 8.42
N LYS A 165 -7.68 14.13 9.58
CA LYS A 165 -8.74 13.11 9.72
C LYS A 165 -9.84 13.20 8.64
N PRO A 166 -10.33 14.38 8.22
CA PRO A 166 -11.33 14.50 7.15
C PRO A 166 -10.90 13.94 5.78
N ARG A 167 -9.62 13.63 5.56
CA ARG A 167 -9.07 12.97 4.36
C ARG A 167 -8.40 11.63 4.65
N THR A 168 -8.60 11.10 5.85
CA THR A 168 -8.02 9.85 6.29
C THR A 168 -9.08 8.76 6.39
N GLY A 169 -8.88 7.70 5.62
CA GLY A 169 -9.64 6.45 5.74
C GLY A 169 -8.87 5.44 6.59
N VAL A 170 -9.49 4.88 7.61
CA VAL A 170 -8.89 3.86 8.47
C VAL A 170 -9.66 2.55 8.37
N ARG A 171 -8.93 1.45 8.25
CA ARG A 171 -9.44 0.10 8.31
C ARG A 171 -8.80 -0.63 9.48
N LEU A 172 -9.64 -1.10 10.39
CA LEU A 172 -9.24 -1.80 11.59
C LEU A 172 -9.42 -3.31 11.44
N VAL A 173 -8.45 -4.05 11.98
CA VAL A 173 -8.61 -5.46 12.33
C VAL A 173 -8.46 -5.56 13.85
N LEU A 174 -9.51 -6.02 14.53
CA LEU A 174 -9.54 -6.09 15.99
C LEU A 174 -9.54 -7.54 16.46
N SER A 175 -8.69 -7.87 17.42
CA SER A 175 -8.63 -9.20 18.02
C SER A 175 -8.59 -9.13 19.54
N GLY A 176 -8.88 -10.23 20.23
CA GLY A 176 -8.69 -10.35 21.68
C GLY A 176 -9.99 -10.55 22.44
N THR A 177 -10.02 -10.13 23.70
CA THR A 177 -11.18 -10.32 24.58
C THR A 177 -11.35 -9.15 25.53
N LEU A 178 -12.47 -8.46 25.44
CA LEU A 178 -12.79 -7.32 26.31
C LEU A 178 -13.93 -7.66 27.28
N THR A 179 -13.97 -6.94 28.39
CA THR A 179 -15.15 -6.89 29.26
C THR A 179 -16.31 -6.16 28.54
N VAL A 180 -17.54 -6.30 29.03
CA VAL A 180 -18.68 -5.52 28.49
C VAL A 180 -18.43 -4.02 28.63
N ARG A 181 -17.83 -3.60 29.75
CA ARG A 181 -17.46 -2.20 30.02
C ARG A 181 -16.45 -1.68 29.01
N ASP A 182 -15.35 -2.40 28.79
CA ASP A 182 -14.28 -1.96 27.88
C ASP A 182 -14.74 -2.01 26.42
N HIS A 183 -15.58 -2.98 26.07
CA HIS A 183 -16.22 -3.03 24.76
C HIS A 183 -17.16 -1.83 24.53
N ALA A 184 -17.92 -1.40 25.54
CA ALA A 184 -18.74 -0.18 25.43
C ALA A 184 -17.86 1.07 25.20
N ALA A 185 -16.73 1.18 25.92
CA ALA A 185 -15.78 2.27 25.72
C ALA A 185 -15.12 2.25 24.32
N LEU A 186 -14.86 1.05 23.78
CA LEU A 186 -14.39 0.88 22.40
C LEU A 186 -15.45 1.36 21.39
N GLU A 187 -16.71 0.97 21.55
CA GLU A 187 -17.78 1.38 20.63
C GLU A 187 -17.98 2.91 20.65
N ASP A 188 -17.96 3.54 21.84
CA ASP A 188 -18.04 5.00 21.98
C ASP A 188 -16.86 5.70 21.26
N LEU A 189 -15.65 5.14 21.39
CA LEU A 189 -14.47 5.63 20.67
C LEU A 189 -14.67 5.52 19.15
N LEU A 190 -15.07 4.35 18.66
CA LEU A 190 -15.25 4.12 17.23
C LEU A 190 -16.33 5.03 16.65
N GLU A 191 -17.45 5.25 17.36
CA GLU A 191 -18.50 6.17 16.93
C GLU A 191 -18.03 7.62 16.88
N SER A 192 -17.28 8.07 17.89
CA SER A 192 -16.66 9.39 17.87
C SER A 192 -15.71 9.56 16.68
N GLU A 193 -14.90 8.55 16.38
CA GLU A 193 -13.90 8.63 15.32
C GLU A 193 -14.54 8.56 13.91
N ARG A 194 -15.65 7.84 13.74
CA ARG A 194 -16.46 7.83 12.50
C ARG A 194 -16.94 9.21 12.07
N GLN A 195 -17.13 10.13 13.02
CA GLN A 195 -17.60 11.49 12.73
C GLN A 195 -16.47 12.42 12.28
N SER A 196 -15.21 12.06 12.54
CA SER A 196 -14.05 12.90 12.25
C SER A 196 -13.20 12.39 11.09
N LEU A 197 -13.14 11.06 10.92
CA LEU A 197 -12.45 10.41 9.80
C LEU A 197 -13.29 10.47 8.53
N ALA A 198 -12.61 10.46 7.38
CA ALA A 198 -13.30 10.32 6.11
C ALA A 198 -14.01 8.96 5.97
N ALA A 199 -13.39 7.91 6.52
CA ALA A 199 -13.96 6.58 6.62
C ALA A 199 -13.32 5.82 7.78
N LEU A 200 -14.11 5.04 8.51
CA LEU A 200 -13.61 4.08 9.50
C LEU A 200 -14.32 2.73 9.29
N GLU A 201 -13.58 1.70 8.90
CA GLU A 201 -14.08 0.36 8.66
C GLU A 201 -13.49 -0.62 9.68
N VAL A 202 -14.31 -1.49 10.27
CA VAL A 202 -13.83 -2.64 11.05
C VAL A 202 -14.02 -3.89 10.18
N MET A 203 -12.92 -4.58 9.88
CA MET A 203 -12.92 -5.79 9.05
C MET A 203 -13.45 -6.98 9.83
N ARG A 204 -14.78 -7.12 9.92
CA ARG A 204 -15.44 -8.16 10.73
C ARG A 204 -15.03 -9.59 10.36
N ASP A 205 -14.79 -9.85 9.09
CA ASP A 205 -14.35 -11.14 8.56
C ASP A 205 -12.90 -11.50 8.95
N ARG A 206 -12.09 -10.49 9.33
CA ARG A 206 -10.71 -10.67 9.78
C ARG A 206 -10.50 -10.39 11.26
N SER A 207 -11.53 -9.88 11.93
CA SER A 207 -11.51 -9.54 13.35
C SER A 207 -12.00 -10.71 14.18
N ASP A 208 -11.39 -10.91 15.33
CA ASP A 208 -11.73 -11.96 16.30
C ASP A 208 -11.72 -11.36 17.71
N LEU A 209 -12.66 -10.43 17.93
CA LEU A 209 -12.85 -9.75 19.20
C LEU A 209 -14.03 -10.36 19.95
N VAL A 210 -13.75 -10.92 21.13
CA VAL A 210 -14.76 -11.54 21.99
C VAL A 210 -15.13 -10.60 23.12
N VAL A 211 -16.41 -10.55 23.49
CA VAL A 211 -16.88 -9.81 24.67
C VAL A 211 -17.25 -10.80 25.76
N ARG A 212 -16.71 -10.61 26.97
CA ARG A 212 -17.01 -11.43 28.15
C ARG A 212 -17.63 -10.54 29.24
N PRO A 213 -18.64 -11.02 29.98
CA PRO A 213 -19.11 -10.33 31.18
C PRO A 213 -17.98 -10.20 32.21
N ASP A 214 -17.95 -9.08 32.93
CA ASP A 214 -17.09 -8.94 34.11
C ASP A 214 -17.84 -9.26 35.41
N ASP A 215 -17.11 -9.39 36.53
CA ASP A 215 -17.70 -9.72 37.83
C ASP A 215 -18.71 -8.66 38.29
N PHE A 216 -18.57 -7.40 37.86
CA PHE A 216 -19.48 -6.30 38.19
C PHE A 216 -20.79 -6.37 37.40
N ASP A 217 -20.75 -6.88 36.16
CA ASP A 217 -21.96 -7.12 35.36
C ASP A 217 -22.88 -8.10 36.10
N PHE A 218 -22.32 -9.18 36.66
CA PHE A 218 -23.08 -10.17 37.44
C PHE A 218 -23.67 -9.60 38.73
N GLU A 219 -22.96 -8.68 39.39
CA GLU A 219 -23.48 -7.99 40.58
C GLU A 219 -24.62 -7.03 40.24
N SER A 220 -24.58 -6.39 39.07
CA SER A 220 -25.59 -5.43 38.61
C SER A 220 -26.93 -6.08 38.22
N PHE A 221 -26.92 -7.36 37.81
CA PHE A 221 -28.13 -8.12 37.46
C PHE A 221 -28.98 -8.58 38.65
N GLY A 222 -28.57 -8.32 39.89
CA GLY A 222 -29.38 -8.69 41.06
C GLY A 222 -29.73 -10.19 41.09
N LEU A 223 -28.78 -11.04 40.67
CA LEU A 223 -28.96 -12.49 40.64
C LEU A 223 -28.98 -13.03 42.08
N GLY A 224 -30.16 -12.94 42.71
CA GLY A 224 -30.42 -13.48 44.04
C GLY A 224 -30.24 -14.99 44.08
N GLY A 225 -29.46 -15.46 45.06
CA GLY A 225 -29.43 -16.81 45.63
C GLY A 225 -29.17 -17.98 44.68
N PHE A 226 -30.14 -18.32 43.85
CA PHE A 226 -30.14 -19.53 43.03
C PHE A 226 -29.26 -19.43 41.78
N ALA A 227 -29.26 -18.27 41.11
CA ALA A 227 -28.43 -18.11 39.90
C ALA A 227 -26.93 -17.99 40.21
N ARG A 228 -26.57 -17.41 41.37
CA ARG A 228 -25.18 -17.39 41.87
C ARG A 228 -24.68 -18.80 42.22
N SER A 229 -25.55 -19.66 42.76
CA SER A 229 -25.24 -21.07 43.05
C SER A 229 -24.98 -21.88 41.78
N ALA A 230 -25.81 -21.70 40.76
CA ALA A 230 -25.64 -22.41 39.47
C ALA A 230 -24.39 -21.96 38.71
N LEU A 231 -23.99 -20.69 38.85
CA LEU A 231 -22.76 -20.15 38.24
C LEU A 231 -21.50 -20.69 38.93
N LEU A 232 -21.50 -20.84 40.25
CA LEU A 232 -20.38 -21.44 41.00
C LEU A 232 -20.18 -22.93 40.67
N GLU A 233 -21.25 -23.66 40.36
CA GLU A 233 -21.14 -25.05 39.87
C GLU A 233 -20.54 -25.14 38.46
N LEU A 234 -20.80 -24.16 37.59
CA LEU A 234 -20.26 -24.12 36.23
C LEU A 234 -18.79 -23.66 36.17
N GLN A 235 -18.31 -22.90 37.15
CA GLN A 235 -16.90 -22.48 37.26
C GLN A 235 -15.97 -23.56 37.84
N HIS A 236 -16.52 -24.68 38.33
CA HIS A 236 -15.78 -25.83 38.87
C HIS A 236 -15.83 -27.08 37.97
N LEU A 237 -16.32 -26.93 36.74
CA LEU A 237 -16.20 -27.90 35.64
C LEU A 237 -15.12 -27.44 34.64
#